data_AF-A0AAE3XTW7-F1
#
_entry.id   AF-A0AAE3XTW7-F1
#
_cell.length_a   1.000
_cell.length_b   1.000
_cell.length_c   1.000
_cell.angle_alpha   90.00
_cell.angle_beta   90.00
_cell.angle_gamma   90.00
#
_symmetry.space_group_name_H-M   'P 1'
#
loop_
_entity.id
_entity.type
_entity.pdbx_description
1 polymer ?
#
loop_
_entity_poly.entity_id
_entity_poly.type
_entity_poly.pdbx_seq_one_letter_code
_entity_poly.pdbx_strand_id
1 'polypeptide(L)'
;MSGENPLLKILFEGKQDTDYISRDGDVISEKLKSVLEKYTSHNLKFIPFKAVNRAGNEKTFFSVKFLTNENCIDLNKSDITLSRNRIRKINHLVLSEDCKSDFFKIDMYDYDIVISDKLKAIFETENIKGIEYIPIDENYKV
;
A
#
# COMPACT_ATOMS: atom_id res chain seq x y z
N MET A 1 15.14 35.64 1.11
CA MET A 1 14.06 35.14 2.00
C MET A 1 13.57 33.84 1.38
N SER A 2 14.01 32.70 1.92
CA SER A 2 13.56 31.38 1.48
C SER A 2 12.11 31.20 1.95
N GLY A 3 11.17 31.22 1.03
CA GLY A 3 9.78 30.89 1.33
C GLY A 3 9.70 29.41 1.69
N GLU A 4 9.69 29.13 2.99
CA GLU A 4 9.27 27.82 3.49
C GLU A 4 7.82 27.63 3.06
N ASN A 5 7.62 26.77 2.06
CA ASN A 5 6.32 26.31 1.66
C ASN A 5 5.72 25.63 2.90
N PRO A 6 4.60 26.13 3.49
CA PRO A 6 4.09 25.58 4.72
C PRO A 6 3.79 24.09 4.50
N LEU A 7 4.57 23.23 5.15
CA LEU A 7 4.34 21.79 5.13
C LEU A 7 2.88 21.56 5.50
N LEU A 8 2.13 20.95 4.57
CA LEU A 8 0.72 20.66 4.73
C LEU A 8 0.54 19.86 6.03
N LYS A 9 0.03 20.52 7.09
CA LYS A 9 -0.21 19.87 8.38
C LYS A 9 -1.50 19.08 8.26
N ILE A 10 -1.37 17.76 8.08
CA ILE A 10 -2.52 16.85 8.01
C ILE A 10 -2.92 16.50 9.44
N LEU A 11 -4.20 16.72 9.77
CA LEU A 11 -4.75 16.34 11.07
C LEU A 11 -4.96 14.82 11.12
N PHE A 12 -4.46 14.16 12.16
CA PHE A 12 -4.76 12.75 12.43
C PHE A 12 -5.41 12.57 13.80
N GLU A 13 -6.42 11.69 13.90
CA GLU A 13 -7.13 11.49 15.16
C GLU A 13 -6.34 10.66 16.18
N GLY A 14 -5.29 9.95 15.75
CA GLY A 14 -4.38 9.21 16.63
C GLY A 14 -5.05 8.10 17.47
N LYS A 15 -6.31 7.74 17.18
CA LYS A 15 -7.07 6.76 17.97
C LYS A 15 -6.54 5.32 17.84
N GLN A 16 -5.72 5.04 16.83
CA GLN A 16 -5.04 3.76 16.66
C GLN A 16 -3.59 4.01 16.19
N ASP A 17 -2.62 3.42 16.90
CA ASP A 17 -1.22 3.38 16.47
C ASP A 17 -1.12 2.35 15.33
N THR A 18 -1.36 2.84 14.11
CA THR A 18 -1.33 2.05 12.88
C THR A 18 -0.08 2.37 12.07
N ASP A 19 0.44 1.36 11.36
CA ASP A 19 1.57 1.48 10.46
C ASP A 19 1.14 1.72 9.01
N TYR A 20 -0.13 1.48 8.67
CA TYR A 20 -0.72 1.69 7.35
C TYR A 20 -2.07 2.43 7.43
N ILE A 21 -2.30 3.35 6.50
CA ILE A 21 -3.54 4.13 6.35
C ILE A 21 -3.82 4.25 4.85
N SER A 22 -5.00 3.82 4.41
CA SER A 22 -5.41 3.82 2.98
C SER A 22 -6.30 5.01 2.57
N ARG A 23 -6.59 5.94 3.48
CA ARG A 23 -7.51 7.06 3.21
C ARG A 23 -6.81 8.13 2.36
N ASP A 24 -7.22 8.23 1.09
CA ASP A 24 -6.70 9.15 0.07
C ASP A 24 -5.24 8.91 -0.36
N GLY A 25 -4.79 7.66 -0.23
CA GLY A 25 -3.48 7.19 -0.67
C GLY A 25 -2.87 6.19 0.30
N ASP A 26 -1.70 5.65 -0.06
CA ASP A 26 -0.97 4.70 0.76
C ASP A 26 -0.05 5.49 1.71
N VAL A 27 -0.47 5.64 2.96
CA VAL A 27 0.29 6.35 4.00
C VAL A 27 0.83 5.34 5.01
N ILE A 28 2.11 5.46 5.34
CA ILE A 28 2.80 4.52 6.23
C ILE A 28 3.59 5.21 7.34
N SER A 29 3.82 4.48 8.42
CA SER A 29 4.73 4.87 9.50
C SER A 29 6.20 4.74 9.09
N GLU A 30 7.10 5.37 9.87
CA GLU A 30 8.55 5.15 9.75
C GLU A 30 8.94 3.67 9.88
N LYS A 31 8.22 2.93 10.73
CA LYS A 31 8.48 1.51 10.97
C LYS A 31 8.21 0.69 9.71
N LEU A 32 7.02 0.83 9.11
CA LEU A 32 6.70 0.12 7.86
C LEU A 32 7.59 0.58 6.70
N LYS A 33 7.96 1.87 6.64
CA LYS A 33 8.94 2.35 5.66
C LYS A 33 10.26 1.59 5.79
N SER A 34 10.80 1.48 7.00
CA SER A 34 12.07 0.81 7.25
C SER A 34 12.03 -0.68 6.88
N VAL A 35 10.89 -1.35 7.12
CA VAL A 35 10.68 -2.74 6.70
C VAL A 35 10.63 -2.84 5.18
N LEU A 36 9.87 -1.97 4.49
CA LEU A 36 9.80 -1.96 3.03
C LEU A 36 11.17 -1.69 2.41
N GLU A 37 11.92 -0.70 2.89
CA GLU A 37 13.28 -0.39 2.42
C GLU A 37 14.24 -1.57 2.60
N LYS A 38 14.05 -2.40 3.64
CA LYS A 38 14.91 -3.54 3.93
C LYS A 38 14.58 -4.79 3.09
N TYR A 39 13.29 -5.01 2.78
CA TYR A 39 12.82 -6.30 2.27
C TYR A 39 12.18 -6.24 0.87
N THR A 40 11.93 -5.06 0.32
CA THR A 40 11.32 -4.90 -1.01
C THR A 40 12.28 -4.30 -2.03
N SER A 41 11.91 -4.39 -3.31
CA SER A 41 12.69 -3.86 -4.43
C SER A 41 12.58 -2.32 -4.54
N HIS A 42 13.45 -1.71 -5.34
CA HIS A 42 13.66 -0.25 -5.39
C HIS A 42 12.54 0.53 -6.11
N ASN A 43 11.37 -0.07 -6.33
CA ASN A 43 10.25 0.52 -7.07
C ASN A 43 9.32 1.38 -6.20
N LEU A 44 9.79 1.80 -5.02
CA LEU A 44 9.06 2.62 -4.08
C LEU A 44 9.75 3.97 -3.89
N LYS A 45 8.94 5.02 -3.82
CA LYS A 45 9.37 6.35 -3.37
C LYS A 45 8.54 6.75 -2.16
N PHE A 46 9.23 7.18 -1.11
CA PHE A 46 8.61 7.65 0.13
C PHE A 46 8.67 9.18 0.18
N ILE A 47 7.52 9.82 0.37
CA ILE A 47 7.42 11.27 0.51
C ILE A 47 7.08 11.58 1.97
N PRO A 48 8.02 12.11 2.77
CA PRO A 48 7.77 12.40 4.17
C PRO A 48 6.80 13.57 4.33
N PHE A 49 5.94 13.48 5.33
CA PHE A 49 5.13 14.60 5.81
C PHE A 49 4.92 14.50 7.32
N LYS A 50 4.57 15.63 7.92
CA LYS A 50 4.25 15.71 9.35
C LYS A 50 2.74 15.76 9.54
N ALA A 51 2.22 14.84 10.33
CA ALA A 51 0.85 14.88 10.79
C ALA A 51 0.81 15.40 12.23
N VAL A 52 -0.21 16.17 12.57
CA VAL A 52 -0.40 16.72 13.92
C VAL A 52 -1.72 16.20 14.49
N ASN A 53 -1.70 15.69 15.71
CA ASN A 53 -2.92 15.24 16.37
C ASN A 53 -3.65 16.41 17.05
N ARG A 54 -4.86 16.14 17.57
CA ARG A 54 -5.66 17.15 18.30
C ARG A 54 -4.98 17.69 19.56
N ALA A 55 -4.03 16.95 20.13
CA ALA A 55 -3.24 17.37 21.28
C ALA A 55 -2.01 18.21 20.89
N GLY A 56 -1.76 18.44 19.60
CA GLY A 56 -0.60 19.19 19.10
C GLY A 56 0.67 18.35 18.92
N ASN A 57 0.63 17.04 19.14
CA ASN A 57 1.79 16.18 18.93
C ASN A 57 2.01 15.94 17.44
N GLU A 58 3.24 16.17 16.98
CA GLU A 58 3.66 15.87 15.60
C GLU A 58 4.15 14.42 15.49
N LYS A 59 3.78 13.72 14.41
CA LYS A 59 4.32 12.41 14.03
C LYS A 59 4.67 12.44 12.54
N THR A 60 5.83 11.89 12.19
CA THR A 60 6.24 11.75 10.78
C THR A 60 5.56 10.52 10.17
N PHE A 61 5.00 10.71 8.99
CA PHE A 61 4.45 9.66 8.13
C PHE A 61 5.02 9.81 6.73
N PHE A 62 4.80 8.81 5.90
CA PHE A 62 5.26 8.78 4.52
C PHE A 62 4.13 8.40 3.59
N SER A 63 3.98 9.15 2.49
CA SER A 63 3.19 8.66 1.36
C SER A 63 4.06 7.72 0.53
N VAL A 64 3.57 6.51 0.28
CA VAL A 64 4.20 5.54 -0.60
C VAL A 64 3.76 5.82 -2.03
N LYS A 65 4.71 5.89 -2.94
CA LYS A 65 4.49 5.96 -4.38
C LYS A 65 5.16 4.79 -5.05
N PHE A 66 4.36 3.97 -5.72
CA PHE A 66 4.84 2.95 -6.63
C PHE A 66 5.34 3.63 -7.91
N LEU A 67 6.60 3.38 -8.27
CA LEU A 67 7.21 3.95 -9.48
C LEU A 67 6.74 3.25 -10.75
N THR A 68 6.32 1.99 -10.61
CA THR A 68 5.76 1.15 -11.68
C THR A 68 4.57 0.39 -11.13
N ASN A 69 3.48 0.33 -11.91
CA ASN A 69 2.43 -0.66 -11.69
C ASN A 69 2.81 -1.91 -12.47
N GLU A 70 2.53 -3.08 -11.91
CA GLU A 70 2.84 -4.35 -12.57
C GLU A 70 1.57 -4.93 -13.18
N ASN A 71 1.64 -5.24 -14.48
CA ASN A 71 0.63 -6.03 -15.15
C ASN A 71 0.91 -7.52 -14.89
N CYS A 72 0.62 -7.94 -13.67
CA CYS A 72 0.83 -9.30 -13.20
C CYS A 72 -0.42 -10.17 -13.37
N ILE A 73 -1.49 -9.73 -14.05
CA ILE A 73 -2.72 -10.53 -14.12
C ILE A 73 -2.69 -11.47 -15.32
N ASP A 74 -2.92 -12.77 -15.08
CA ASP A 74 -3.28 -13.69 -16.14
C ASP A 74 -4.77 -13.52 -16.48
N LEU A 75 -5.06 -12.63 -17.43
CA LEU A 75 -6.43 -12.31 -17.87
C LEU A 75 -7.19 -13.51 -18.44
N ASN A 76 -6.49 -14.58 -18.86
CA ASN A 76 -7.13 -15.77 -19.41
C ASN A 76 -7.58 -16.75 -18.31
N LYS A 77 -6.93 -16.70 -17.14
CA LYS A 77 -7.23 -17.58 -16.00
C LYS A 77 -7.95 -16.88 -14.84
N SER A 78 -7.96 -15.55 -14.84
CA SER A 78 -8.63 -14.74 -13.81
C SER A 78 -10.10 -14.50 -14.16
N ASP A 79 -10.97 -14.52 -13.14
CA ASP A 79 -12.36 -14.06 -13.24
C ASP A 79 -12.47 -12.65 -12.68
N ILE A 80 -12.38 -11.67 -13.60
CA ILE A 80 -12.44 -10.25 -13.29
C ILE A 80 -13.48 -9.54 -14.15
N THR A 81 -14.16 -8.54 -13.57
CA THR A 81 -15.06 -7.67 -14.31
C THR A 81 -14.39 -6.33 -14.58
N LEU A 82 -14.29 -5.96 -15.86
CA LEU A 82 -13.74 -4.69 -16.31
C LEU A 82 -14.85 -3.68 -16.63
N SER A 83 -14.63 -2.40 -16.31
CA SER A 83 -15.42 -1.27 -16.79
C SER A 83 -14.50 -0.11 -17.11
N ARG A 84 -14.55 0.37 -18.36
CA ARG A 84 -13.66 1.44 -18.87
C ARG A 84 -12.18 1.15 -18.62
N ASN A 85 -11.74 -0.08 -18.90
CA ASN A 85 -10.39 -0.57 -18.66
C ASN A 85 -9.92 -0.45 -17.19
N ARG A 86 -10.86 -0.55 -16.24
CA ARG A 86 -10.58 -0.63 -14.81
C ARG A 86 -11.24 -1.86 -14.21
N ILE A 87 -10.55 -2.52 -13.31
CA ILE A 87 -11.06 -3.66 -12.57
C ILE A 87 -12.11 -3.14 -11.57
N ARG A 88 -13.32 -3.68 -11.67
CA ARG A 88 -14.44 -3.36 -10.78
C ARG A 88 -14.74 -4.47 -9.80
N LYS A 89 -14.44 -5.71 -10.18
CA LYS A 89 -14.67 -6.89 -9.37
C LYS A 89 -13.61 -7.92 -9.68
N ILE A 90 -13.12 -8.58 -8.64
CA ILE A 90 -12.22 -9.72 -8.71
C ILE A 90 -12.95 -10.87 -8.01
N ASN A 91 -13.40 -11.90 -8.73
CA ASN A 91 -13.93 -13.10 -8.08
C ASN A 91 -12.80 -14.10 -7.81
N HIS A 92 -11.88 -14.20 -8.77
CA HIS A 92 -10.71 -15.07 -8.72
C HIS A 92 -9.57 -14.40 -9.49
N LEU A 93 -8.41 -14.23 -8.85
CA LEU A 93 -7.25 -13.59 -9.46
C LEU A 93 -6.11 -14.61 -9.58
N VAL A 94 -5.59 -14.76 -10.79
CA VAL A 94 -4.39 -15.56 -11.06
C VAL A 94 -3.30 -14.62 -11.52
N LEU A 95 -2.16 -14.65 -10.82
CA LEU A 95 -0.99 -13.88 -11.22
C LEU A 95 -0.24 -14.61 -12.35
N SER A 96 0.32 -13.85 -13.28
CA SER A 96 1.19 -14.36 -14.33
C SER A 96 2.51 -14.87 -13.73
N GLU A 97 3.12 -15.87 -14.37
CA GLU A 97 4.40 -16.45 -13.94
C GLU A 97 5.56 -15.43 -13.99
N ASP A 98 5.39 -14.35 -14.75
CA ASP A 98 6.36 -13.26 -14.85
C ASP A 98 6.30 -12.29 -13.67
N CYS A 99 5.31 -12.43 -12.78
CA CYS A 99 5.19 -11.58 -11.60
C CYS A 99 6.24 -11.94 -10.54
N LYS A 100 7.24 -11.07 -10.36
CA LYS A 100 8.39 -11.32 -9.47
C LYS A 100 8.44 -10.42 -8.25
N SER A 101 7.58 -9.42 -8.17
CA SER A 101 7.61 -8.46 -7.07
C SER A 101 6.88 -8.97 -5.84
N ASP A 102 7.52 -8.79 -4.68
CA ASP A 102 6.97 -9.13 -3.37
C ASP A 102 5.96 -8.07 -2.86
N PHE A 103 5.89 -6.90 -3.50
CA PHE A 103 5.07 -5.76 -3.08
C PHE A 103 4.76 -4.85 -4.28
N PHE A 104 3.52 -4.85 -4.77
CA PHE A 104 3.15 -4.08 -5.97
C PHE A 104 1.66 -3.72 -6.01
N LYS A 105 1.33 -2.74 -6.86
CA LYS A 105 -0.06 -2.47 -7.26
C LYS A 105 -0.36 -3.13 -8.60
N ILE A 106 -1.52 -3.77 -8.65
CA ILE A 106 -2.06 -4.35 -9.87
C ILE A 106 -2.44 -3.21 -10.83
N ASP A 107 -1.95 -3.26 -12.07
CA ASP A 107 -2.41 -2.31 -13.08
C ASP A 107 -3.93 -2.43 -13.30
N MET A 108 -4.59 -1.30 -13.59
CA MET A 108 -6.05 -1.20 -13.72
C MET A 108 -6.87 -1.38 -12.42
N TYR A 109 -6.24 -1.60 -11.26
CA TYR A 109 -6.90 -1.72 -9.94
C TYR A 109 -6.29 -0.78 -8.90
N ASP A 110 -7.06 0.20 -8.43
CA ASP A 110 -6.49 1.34 -7.69
C ASP A 110 -6.48 1.17 -6.15
N TYR A 111 -7.16 0.16 -5.61
CA TYR A 111 -7.50 0.10 -4.18
C TYR A 111 -6.53 -0.72 -3.34
N ASP A 112 -6.06 -1.86 -3.83
CA ASP A 112 -5.31 -2.81 -3.01
C ASP A 112 -3.86 -3.00 -3.48
N ILE A 113 -3.03 -3.42 -2.54
CA ILE A 113 -1.62 -3.75 -2.75
C ILE A 113 -1.49 -5.26 -2.64
N VAL A 114 -0.84 -5.87 -3.61
CA VAL A 114 -0.48 -7.28 -3.56
C VAL A 114 0.86 -7.43 -2.86
N ILE A 115 0.93 -8.39 -1.94
CA ILE A 115 2.16 -8.78 -1.25
C ILE A 115 2.37 -10.28 -1.36
N SER A 116 3.62 -10.72 -1.35
CA SER A 116 3.92 -12.14 -1.23
C SER A 116 3.74 -12.65 0.21
N ASP A 117 3.50 -13.94 0.37
CA ASP A 117 3.42 -14.58 1.70
C ASP A 117 4.69 -14.39 2.54
N LYS A 118 5.84 -14.32 1.87
CA LYS A 118 7.12 -14.02 2.52
C LYS A 118 7.09 -12.62 3.16
N LEU A 119 6.60 -11.62 2.43
CA LEU A 119 6.52 -10.26 2.96
C LEU A 119 5.43 -10.13 4.04
N LYS A 120 4.30 -10.83 3.89
CA LYS A 120 3.28 -10.96 4.95
C LYS A 120 3.89 -11.49 6.25
N ALA A 121 4.64 -12.60 6.19
CA ALA A 121 5.28 -13.18 7.36
C ALA A 121 6.29 -12.22 8.03
N ILE A 122 6.98 -11.40 7.23
CA ILE A 122 7.85 -10.34 7.75
C ILE A 122 7.03 -9.27 8.47
N PHE A 123 5.92 -8.80 7.89
CA PHE A 123 5.06 -7.80 8.53
C PHE A 123 4.48 -8.29 9.86
N GLU A 124 4.07 -9.56 9.91
CA GLU A 124 3.59 -10.21 11.14
C GLU A 124 4.71 -10.31 12.19
N THR A 125 5.91 -10.75 11.79
CA THR A 125 7.08 -10.87 12.69
C THR A 125 7.52 -9.51 13.25
N GLU A 126 7.50 -8.47 12.41
CA GLU A 126 7.82 -7.10 12.79
C GLU A 126 6.66 -6.42 13.53
N ASN A 127 5.50 -7.09 13.69
CA ASN A 127 4.30 -6.56 14.34
C ASN A 127 3.83 -5.23 13.71
N ILE A 128 3.70 -5.22 12.37
CA ILE A 128 3.14 -4.12 11.59
C ILE A 128 1.62 -4.11 11.76
N LYS A 129 1.05 -2.94 12.08
CA LYS A 129 -0.38 -2.79 12.44
C LYS A 129 -1.21 -2.10 11.36
N GLY A 130 -2.50 -2.41 11.37
CA GLY A 130 -3.51 -1.78 10.51
C GLY A 130 -3.50 -2.24 9.06
N ILE A 131 -3.03 -3.47 8.83
CA ILE A 131 -3.12 -4.16 7.54
C ILE A 131 -4.09 -5.32 7.71
N GLU A 132 -5.04 -5.42 6.78
CA GLU A 132 -5.90 -6.59 6.60
C GLU A 132 -5.33 -7.43 5.46
N TYR A 133 -5.18 -8.74 5.68
CA TYR A 133 -4.66 -9.66 4.67
C TYR A 133 -5.81 -10.50 4.12
N ILE A 134 -6.06 -10.38 2.82
CA ILE A 134 -7.07 -11.15 2.12
C ILE A 134 -6.34 -12.07 1.13
N PRO A 135 -6.49 -13.40 1.24
CA PRO A 135 -5.92 -14.34 0.27
C PRO A 135 -6.47 -14.09 -1.14
N ILE A 136 -5.60 -14.23 -2.15
CA ILE A 136 -5.93 -13.98 -3.56
C ILE A 136 -6.86 -15.08 -4.14
N ASP A 137 -6.77 -16.29 -3.60
CA ASP A 137 -7.48 -17.49 -4.01
C ASP A 137 -8.86 -17.65 -3.33
N GLU A 138 -9.17 -16.83 -2.33
CA GLU A 138 -10.50 -16.77 -1.72
C GLU A 138 -11.38 -15.72 -2.42
N ASN A 139 -12.69 -15.97 -2.48
CA ASN A 139 -13.66 -15.09 -3.14
C ASN A 139 -13.56 -13.65 -2.60
N TYR A 140 -12.89 -12.78 -3.35
CA TYR A 140 -12.68 -11.39 -2.99
C TYR A 140 -14.01 -10.62 -3.16
N LYS A 141 -14.64 -10.23 -2.05
CA LYS A 141 -15.85 -9.39 -2.07
C LYS A 141 -15.45 -7.94 -1.80
N VAL A 142 -15.33 -7.15 -2.87
CA VAL A 142 -15.26 -5.68 -2.81
C VAL A 142 -16.62 -5.10 -2.44
#